data_AF-A0A1B1KFN8-F1
#
_entry.id   AF-A0A1B1KFN8-F1
#
_cell.length_a   1.000
_cell.length_b   1.000
_cell.length_c   1.000
_cell.angle_alpha   90.00
_cell.angle_beta   90.00
_cell.angle_gamma   90.00
#
_symmetry.space_group_name_H-M   'P 1'
#
loop_
_entity.id
_entity.type
_entity.pdbx_description
1 polymer ?
#
loop_
_entity_poly.entity_id
_entity_poly.type
_entity_poly.pdbx_seq_one_letter_code
_entity_poly.pdbx_strand_id
1 'polypeptide(L)'
;MTSVPDQPNSSAPGRFTVGAKVWFRDGAGGDHIARLPGTVVEDYGDEVAANAHLGRDWAPVRRWAVALDEGRLVFSDGHDLEDR
;
A
#
# COMPACT_ATOMS: atom_id res chain seq x y z
N MET A 1 17.37 17.01 15.15
CA MET A 1 17.21 15.68 14.54
C MET A 1 15.75 15.30 14.74
N THR A 2 14.88 15.73 13.83
CA THR A 2 13.44 15.47 13.93
C THR A 2 13.18 14.19 13.14
N SER A 3 12.72 13.13 13.80
CA SER A 3 12.35 11.88 13.13
C SER A 3 11.42 12.19 11.97
N VAL A 4 11.80 11.75 10.78
CA VAL A 4 10.87 11.58 9.67
C VAL A 4 9.80 10.63 10.21
N PRO A 5 8.52 11.03 10.30
CA PRO A 5 7.47 10.10 10.71
C PRO A 5 7.53 8.91 9.75
N ASP A 6 7.43 7.70 10.30
CA ASP A 6 7.35 6.44 9.58
C ASP A 6 6.50 6.66 8.32
N GLN A 7 7.15 6.78 7.15
CA GLN A 7 6.45 7.21 5.95
C GLN A 7 5.51 6.06 5.59
N PRO A 8 4.17 6.22 5.69
CA PRO A 8 3.24 5.10 5.55
C PRO A 8 3.44 4.37 4.21
N ASN A 9 3.97 5.10 3.22
CA ASN A 9 4.08 4.73 1.82
C ASN A 9 5.40 3.99 1.48
N SER A 10 6.20 3.63 2.49
CA SER A 10 7.55 3.09 2.34
C SER A 10 7.54 1.60 1.97
N SER A 11 7.23 1.29 0.70
CA SER A 11 7.97 0.18 0.08
C SER A 11 9.32 0.73 -0.34
N ALA A 12 10.41 -0.01 -0.13
CA ALA A 12 11.64 0.28 -0.86
C ALA A 12 11.30 0.41 -2.35
N PRO A 13 11.79 1.46 -3.05
CA PRO A 13 11.51 1.65 -4.46
C PRO A 13 11.87 0.38 -5.24
N GLY A 14 10.93 -0.12 -6.05
CA GLY A 14 11.11 -1.32 -6.87
C GLY A 14 10.74 -2.66 -6.23
N ARG A 15 10.31 -2.71 -4.96
CA ARG A 15 9.88 -3.97 -4.33
C ARG A 15 8.63 -4.58 -5.01
N PHE A 16 7.67 -3.74 -5.36
CA PHE A 16 6.46 -4.15 -6.07
C PHE A 16 6.35 -3.37 -7.38
N THR A 17 5.71 -3.97 -8.38
CA THR A 17 5.46 -3.38 -9.71
C THR A 17 4.06 -3.73 -10.17
N VAL A 18 3.49 -2.94 -11.07
CA VAL A 18 2.20 -3.27 -11.71
C VAL A 18 2.32 -4.64 -12.39
N GLY A 19 1.34 -5.50 -12.13
CA GLY A 19 1.32 -6.90 -12.58
C GLY A 19 1.92 -7.90 -11.57
N ALA A 20 2.60 -7.45 -10.51
CA ALA A 20 3.14 -8.33 -9.48
C ALA A 20 2.02 -9.07 -8.73
N LYS A 21 2.22 -10.36 -8.50
CA LYS A 21 1.39 -11.17 -7.60
C LYS A 21 1.87 -10.94 -6.17
N VAL A 22 0.92 -10.69 -5.27
CA VAL A 22 1.21 -10.35 -3.87
C VAL A 22 0.24 -11.04 -2.92
N TRP A 23 0.63 -11.16 -1.66
CA TRP A 23 -0.28 -11.35 -0.54
C TRP A 23 -0.57 -10.00 0.11
N PHE A 24 -1.84 -9.63 0.18
CA PHE A 24 -2.31 -8.48 0.97
C PHE A 24 -2.63 -8.92 2.40
N ARG A 25 -2.12 -8.18 3.38
CA ARG A 25 -2.37 -8.38 4.80
C ARG A 25 -3.59 -7.57 5.22
N ASP A 26 -4.73 -8.23 5.38
CA ASP A 26 -5.92 -7.57 5.90
C ASP A 26 -5.81 -7.43 7.42
N GLY A 27 -5.39 -6.24 7.86
CA GLY A 27 -5.31 -5.86 9.28
C GLY A 27 -6.61 -5.33 9.88
N ALA A 28 -7.70 -5.26 9.11
CA ALA A 28 -8.98 -4.72 9.59
C ALA A 28 -9.73 -5.71 10.53
N GLY A 29 -9.27 -6.97 10.63
CA GLY A 29 -9.92 -8.07 11.33
C GLY A 29 -9.27 -8.52 12.65
N GLY A 30 -8.92 -7.62 13.57
CA GLY A 30 -8.49 -8.00 14.93
C GLY A 30 -7.23 -8.89 14.99
N ASP A 31 -7.17 -9.85 15.93
CA ASP A 31 -5.99 -10.69 16.22
C ASP A 31 -5.52 -11.60 15.06
N HIS A 32 -6.31 -11.72 13.98
CA HIS A 32 -5.95 -12.50 12.81
C HIS A 32 -5.76 -11.62 11.58
N ILE A 33 -4.52 -11.54 11.11
CA ILE A 33 -4.20 -10.93 9.82
C ILE A 33 -4.44 -11.96 8.71
N ALA A 34 -5.52 -11.80 7.95
CA ALA A 34 -5.77 -12.64 6.79
C ALA A 34 -4.79 -12.28 5.67
N ARG A 35 -4.26 -13.31 4.99
CA ARG A 35 -3.46 -13.13 3.76
C ARG A 35 -4.35 -13.37 2.55
N LEU A 36 -4.64 -12.31 1.82
CA LEU A 36 -5.51 -12.34 0.66
C LEU A 36 -4.67 -12.25 -0.62
N PRO A 37 -4.78 -13.21 -1.54
CA PRO A 37 -4.01 -13.17 -2.78
C PRO A 37 -4.54 -12.08 -3.71
N GLY A 38 -3.64 -11.40 -4.42
CA GLY A 38 -4.02 -10.39 -5.40
C GLY A 38 -2.92 -10.05 -6.40
N THR A 39 -3.21 -9.05 -7.22
CA THR A 39 -2.31 -8.50 -8.24
C THR A 39 -2.25 -6.98 -8.11
N VAL A 40 -1.05 -6.41 -8.11
CA VAL A 40 -0.88 -4.96 -8.17
C VAL A 40 -1.37 -4.47 -9.54
N VAL A 41 -2.27 -3.50 -9.55
CA VAL A 41 -2.86 -2.93 -10.78
C VAL A 41 -2.50 -1.48 -11.02
N GLU A 42 -2.04 -0.75 -10.00
CA GLU A 42 -1.56 0.64 -10.16
C GLU A 42 -0.52 1.02 -9.10
N ASP A 43 0.40 1.92 -9.47
CA ASP A 43 1.41 2.57 -8.61
C ASP A 43 1.17 4.09 -8.54
N TYR A 44 0.60 4.56 -7.44
CA TYR A 44 0.35 5.98 -7.14
C TYR A 44 1.55 6.68 -6.48
N GLY A 45 2.78 6.32 -6.86
CA GLY A 45 4.00 6.87 -6.28
C GLY A 45 4.11 8.39 -6.39
N ASP A 46 3.66 8.96 -7.50
CA ASP A 46 3.70 10.40 -7.75
C ASP A 46 2.67 11.16 -6.89
N GLU A 47 1.47 10.61 -6.72
CA GLU A 47 0.42 11.15 -5.85
C GLU A 47 0.83 11.07 -4.38
N VAL A 48 1.53 9.99 -4.01
CA VAL A 48 2.17 9.84 -2.72
C VAL A 48 3.19 10.96 -2.46
N ALA A 49 4.00 11.30 -3.46
CA ALA A 49 4.94 12.42 -3.33
C ALA A 49 4.20 13.77 -3.21
N ALA A 50 3.09 13.92 -3.93
CA ALA A 50 2.25 15.12 -3.87
C ALA A 50 1.54 15.31 -2.51
N ASN A 51 1.31 14.24 -1.72
CA ASN A 51 0.64 14.32 -0.41
C ASN A 51 1.26 15.37 0.52
N ALA A 52 2.60 15.50 0.53
CA ALA A 52 3.30 16.46 1.38
C ALA A 52 2.94 17.92 1.08
N HIS A 53 2.37 18.19 -0.10
CA HIS A 53 1.99 19.53 -0.55
C HIS A 53 0.49 19.84 -0.39
N LEU A 54 -0.32 18.87 0.08
CA LEU A 54 -1.77 19.04 0.19
C LEU A 54 -2.21 19.83 1.43
N GLY A 55 -1.29 20.18 2.33
CA GLY A 55 -1.61 20.95 3.55
C GLY A 55 -2.53 20.23 4.53
N ARG A 56 -2.63 18.89 4.41
CA ARG A 56 -3.44 18.03 5.27
C ARG A 56 -2.66 16.78 5.65
N ASP A 57 -2.89 16.31 6.86
CA ASP A 57 -2.41 15.04 7.40
C ASP A 57 -3.50 13.95 7.39
N TRP A 58 -4.76 14.33 7.20
CA TRP A 58 -5.88 13.42 7.07
C TRP A 58 -6.01 12.88 5.64
N ALA A 59 -6.37 11.60 5.53
CA ALA A 59 -6.58 10.85 4.29
C ALA A 59 -5.36 10.87 3.32
N PRO A 60 -4.18 10.37 3.73
CA PRO A 60 -3.06 10.21 2.82
C PRO A 60 -3.40 9.22 1.70
N VAL A 61 -2.91 9.50 0.49
CA VAL A 61 -2.95 8.53 -0.62
C VAL A 61 -2.07 7.33 -0.29
N ARG A 62 -2.61 6.12 -0.44
CA ARG A 62 -1.88 4.86 -0.37
C ARG A 62 -1.31 4.52 -1.74
N ARG A 63 -0.08 4.02 -1.77
CA ARG A 63 0.68 3.87 -3.02
C ARG A 63 0.09 2.84 -3.98
N TRP A 64 -0.32 1.67 -3.49
CA TRP A 64 -0.65 0.55 -4.36
C TRP A 64 -2.17 0.37 -4.47
N ALA A 65 -2.67 0.16 -5.67
CA ALA A 65 -3.94 -0.52 -5.86
C ALA A 65 -3.69 -2.01 -6.15
N VAL A 66 -4.40 -2.87 -5.42
CA VAL A 66 -4.32 -4.33 -5.58
C VAL A 66 -5.72 -4.87 -5.88
N ALA A 67 -5.85 -5.54 -7.00
CA ALA A 67 -7.02 -6.34 -7.30
C ALA A 67 -6.87 -7.71 -6.61
N LEU A 68 -7.64 -7.94 -5.56
CA LEU A 68 -7.69 -9.24 -4.89
C LEU A 68 -8.33 -10.27 -5.83
N ASP A 69 -7.88 -11.52 -5.74
CA ASP A 69 -8.36 -12.61 -6.60
C ASP A 69 -9.88 -12.87 -6.41
N GLU A 70 -10.45 -12.45 -5.27
CA GLU A 70 -11.88 -12.49 -4.95
C GLU A 70 -12.69 -11.31 -5.52
N GLY A 71 -12.05 -10.37 -6.22
CA GLY A 71 -12.69 -9.28 -6.97
C GLY A 71 -12.76 -7.93 -6.26
N ARG A 72 -12.32 -7.82 -5.00
CA ARG A 72 -12.21 -6.53 -4.30
C ARG A 72 -10.98 -5.76 -4.76
N LEU A 73 -11.14 -4.44 -4.95
CA LEU A 73 -10.01 -3.52 -5.12
C LEU A 73 -9.65 -2.93 -3.76
N VAL A 74 -8.39 -3.08 -3.35
CA VAL A 74 -7.88 -2.50 -2.11
C VAL A 74 -6.76 -1.51 -2.41
N PHE A 75 -6.67 -0.47 -1.60
CA PHE A 75 -5.58 0.49 -1.61
C PHE A 75 -4.70 0.22 -0.41
N SER A 76 -3.40 0.06 -0.63
CA SER A 76 -2.47 -0.46 0.36
C SER A 76 -1.13 0.24 0.28
N ASP A 77 -0.42 0.26 1.39
CA ASP A 77 0.99 0.64 1.41
C ASP A 77 1.89 -0.59 1.34
N GLY A 78 3.20 -0.35 1.24
CA GLY A 78 4.20 -1.41 1.15
C GLY A 78 4.22 -2.40 2.29
N HIS A 79 3.86 -1.94 3.49
CA HIS A 79 3.87 -2.75 4.70
C HIS A 79 2.68 -3.72 4.78
N ASP A 80 1.64 -3.46 4.00
CA ASP A 80 0.47 -4.33 3.86
C ASP A 80 0.69 -5.43 2.82
N LEU A 81 1.78 -5.38 2.05
CA LEU A 81 2.05 -6.30 0.94
C LEU A 81 3.25 -7.21 1.24
N GLU A 82 3.13 -8.46 0.81
CA GLU A 82 4.18 -9.47 0.83
C GLU A 82 4.32 -10.12 -0.56
N ASP A 83 5.51 -10.59 -0.89
CA ASP A 83 5.78 -11.32 -2.13
C ASP A 83 5.03 -12.67 -2.13
N ARG A 84 4.45 -13.05 -3.28
CA ARG A 84 3.65 -14.28 -3.44
C ARG A 84 4.40 -15.39 -4.17
#